data_AF-A0A7V1ID52-F1
#
_entry.id   AF-A0A7V1ID52-F1
#
_cell.length_a   1.000
_cell.length_b   1.000
_cell.length_c   1.000
_cell.angle_alpha   90.00
_cell.angle_beta   90.00
_cell.angle_gamma   90.00
#
_symmetry.space_group_name_H-M   'P 1'
#
loop_
_entity.id
_entity.type
_entity.pdbx_description
1 polymer ?
#
loop_
_entity_poly.entity_id
_entity_poly.type
_entity_poly.pdbx_seq_one_letter_code
_entity_poly.pdbx_strand_id
1 'polypeptide(L)'
;GGVDPAEMIRLRDRYTKTGSLLWMVPAASLRTPEAGLKRYLAVLQRLYRAVAEVSGARVIIDSSKYPTYGHLLRRLPEIEVFTLHLVRHPEAVAYSWQRRKPQPDVAGRREMARVHPAVSTLFWTVWNLGTEALARQDRVRYRRLRYEDFAASPRGEVENILHFLGESAVTPFTTEHEVLLGRDHMVSGNPNRFATGPVAVRADEEWRERLAPSSRRWVRYIAGPLPARYGYR
;
A
#
# COMPACT_ATOMS: atom_id res chain seq x y z
N GLY A 1 -20.24 -8.26 23.58
CA GLY A 1 -20.21 -6.82 23.27
C GLY A 1 -19.86 -6.63 21.81
N GLY A 2 -20.80 -6.14 21.00
CA GLY A 2 -20.62 -6.00 19.55
C GLY A 2 -19.56 -4.95 19.20
N VAL A 3 -18.95 -5.10 18.03
CA VAL A 3 -18.11 -4.08 17.40
C VAL A 3 -19.00 -3.32 16.41
N ASP A 4 -19.08 -1.99 16.52
CA ASP A 4 -19.77 -1.15 15.53
C ASP A 4 -18.80 -0.83 14.36
N PRO A 5 -19.03 -1.35 13.14
CA PRO A 5 -18.16 -1.09 12.00
C PRO A 5 -18.12 0.39 11.60
N ALA A 6 -19.24 1.12 11.75
CA ALA A 6 -19.30 2.53 11.38
C ALA A 6 -18.45 3.39 12.32
N GLU A 7 -18.45 3.06 13.62
CA GLU A 7 -17.55 3.66 14.59
C GLU A 7 -16.08 3.39 14.24
N MET A 8 -15.73 2.14 13.93
CA MET A 8 -14.35 1.78 13.60
C MET A 8 -13.85 2.48 12.34
N ILE A 9 -14.71 2.65 11.33
CA ILE A 9 -14.38 3.44 10.12
C ILE A 9 -14.13 4.91 10.48
N ARG A 10 -14.98 5.52 11.31
CA ARG A 10 -14.79 6.91 11.76
C ARG A 10 -13.47 7.09 12.53
N LEU A 11 -13.13 6.14 13.40
CA LEU A 11 -11.89 6.17 14.17
C LEU A 11 -10.67 5.94 13.26
N ARG A 12 -10.72 4.97 12.35
CA ARG A 12 -9.69 4.77 11.32
C ARG A 12 -9.45 6.06 10.54
N ASP A 13 -10.50 6.63 9.96
CA ASP A 13 -10.40 7.83 9.13
C ASP A 13 -9.94 9.05 9.92
N ARG A 14 -10.16 9.09 11.24
CA ARG A 14 -9.59 10.12 12.11
C ARG A 14 -8.08 9.96 12.25
N TYR A 15 -7.58 8.73 12.36
CA TYR A 15 -6.18 8.41 12.69
C TYR A 15 -5.26 8.08 11.52
N THR A 16 -5.79 7.73 10.35
CA THR A 16 -5.00 7.22 9.22
C THR A 16 -4.96 8.14 7.99
N LYS A 17 -5.47 9.36 8.09
CA LYS A 17 -5.46 10.32 6.96
C LYS A 17 -4.05 10.80 6.62
N THR A 18 -3.88 11.30 5.40
CA THR A 18 -2.60 11.90 4.96
C THR A 18 -2.16 13.07 5.85
N GLY A 19 -3.11 13.89 6.34
CA GLY A 19 -2.81 14.96 7.30
C GLY A 19 -2.33 14.46 8.68
N SER A 20 -2.56 13.19 8.99
CA SER A 20 -2.15 12.56 10.24
C SER A 20 -0.69 12.09 10.22
N LEU A 21 0.04 12.28 9.11
CA LEU A 21 1.46 11.92 9.03
C LEU A 21 2.32 12.66 10.07
N LEU A 22 1.94 13.89 10.45
CA LEU A 22 2.61 14.64 11.51
C LEU A 22 2.55 13.89 12.86
N TRP A 23 1.57 13.01 13.08
CA TRP A 23 1.44 12.23 14.32
C TRP A 23 2.42 11.07 14.42
N MET A 24 3.10 10.73 13.32
CA MET A 24 4.21 9.78 13.34
C MET A 24 5.49 10.39 13.93
N VAL A 25 5.52 11.72 14.13
CA VAL A 25 6.60 12.42 14.83
C VAL A 25 6.39 12.31 16.34
N PRO A 26 7.38 11.87 17.13
CA PRO A 26 7.23 11.62 18.58
C PRO A 26 6.61 12.78 19.37
N ALA A 27 7.00 14.02 19.06
CA ALA A 27 6.51 15.23 19.73
C ALA A 27 5.01 15.51 19.53
N ALA A 28 4.42 15.03 18.42
CA ALA A 28 3.01 15.24 18.10
C ALA A 28 2.07 14.17 18.67
N SER A 29 2.60 13.02 19.12
CA SER A 29 1.82 11.91 19.69
C SER A 29 1.19 12.25 21.06
N LEU A 30 1.57 13.36 21.69
CA LEU A 30 1.13 13.76 23.04
C LEU A 30 -0.25 14.44 23.08
N ARG A 31 -0.91 14.65 21.94
CA ARG A 31 -2.17 15.43 21.84
C ARG A 31 -3.40 14.64 21.39
N THR A 32 -3.32 13.32 21.33
CA THR A 32 -4.44 12.49 20.84
C THR A 32 -5.47 12.18 21.94
N PRO A 33 -6.79 12.25 21.67
CA PRO A 33 -7.81 11.74 22.59
C PRO A 33 -7.60 10.25 22.84
N GLU A 34 -7.03 9.94 24.00
CA GLU A 34 -6.48 8.62 24.32
C GLU A 34 -7.55 7.51 24.28
N ALA A 35 -8.77 7.81 24.72
CA ALA A 35 -9.85 6.83 24.82
C ALA A 35 -10.28 6.25 23.45
N GLY A 36 -10.50 7.10 22.45
CA GLY A 36 -10.94 6.66 21.12
C GLY A 36 -9.85 5.90 20.37
N LEU A 37 -8.60 6.33 20.50
CA LEU A 37 -7.45 5.62 19.94
C LEU A 37 -7.23 4.27 20.63
N LYS A 38 -7.28 4.22 21.96
CA LYS A 38 -7.16 2.99 22.75
C LYS A 38 -8.26 1.99 22.38
N ARG A 39 -9.50 2.46 22.23
CA ARG A 39 -10.63 1.63 21.77
C ARG A 39 -10.36 1.07 20.37
N TYR A 40 -9.93 1.92 19.44
CA TYR A 40 -9.63 1.50 18.07
C TYR A 40 -8.51 0.44 18.03
N LEU A 41 -7.40 0.68 18.74
CA LEU A 41 -6.28 -0.27 18.83
C LEU A 41 -6.70 -1.60 19.46
N ALA A 42 -7.53 -1.59 20.52
CA ALA A 42 -8.03 -2.81 21.14
C ALA A 42 -8.93 -3.63 20.20
N VAL A 43 -9.78 -2.97 19.42
CA VAL A 43 -10.60 -3.66 18.41
C VAL A 43 -9.73 -4.17 17.26
N LEU A 44 -8.74 -3.38 16.83
CA LEU A 44 -7.83 -3.75 15.76
C LEU A 44 -7.01 -5.00 16.13
N GLN A 45 -6.46 -5.06 17.35
CA GLN A 45 -5.75 -6.24 17.85
C GLN A 45 -6.64 -7.49 17.85
N ARG A 46 -7.89 -7.36 18.33
CA ARG A 46 -8.87 -8.46 18.29
C ARG A 46 -9.19 -8.90 16.87
N LEU A 47 -9.24 -7.97 15.91
CA LEU A 47 -9.49 -8.27 14.51
C LEU A 47 -8.34 -9.09 13.90
N TYR A 48 -7.08 -8.63 14.02
CA TYR A 48 -5.95 -9.39 13.48
C TYR A 48 -5.78 -10.75 14.15
N ARG A 49 -6.01 -10.83 15.47
CA ARG A 49 -6.02 -12.11 16.18
C ARG A 49 -7.10 -13.05 15.63
N ALA A 50 -8.33 -12.57 15.46
CA ALA A 50 -9.42 -13.38 14.90
C ALA A 50 -9.13 -13.81 13.45
N VAL A 51 -8.52 -12.95 12.63
CA VAL A 51 -8.09 -13.31 11.27
C VAL A 51 -7.04 -14.42 11.33
N ALA A 52 -6.04 -14.32 12.21
CA ALA A 52 -5.02 -15.35 12.38
C ALA A 52 -5.63 -16.69 12.85
N GLU A 53 -6.52 -16.65 13.86
CA GLU A 53 -7.20 -17.82 14.41
C GLU A 53 -8.09 -18.52 13.38
N VAL A 54 -8.90 -17.77 12.61
CA VAL A 54 -9.82 -18.32 11.62
C VAL A 54 -9.09 -18.84 10.38
N SER A 55 -8.05 -18.13 9.93
CA SER A 55 -7.30 -18.53 8.72
C SER A 55 -6.23 -19.59 8.99
N GLY A 56 -5.77 -19.72 10.24
CA GLY A 56 -4.58 -20.50 10.58
C GLY A 56 -3.28 -19.95 9.98
N ALA A 57 -3.30 -18.74 9.41
CA ALA A 57 -2.16 -18.16 8.72
C ALA A 57 -1.13 -17.60 9.70
N ARG A 58 0.15 -17.89 9.44
CA ARG A 58 1.28 -17.28 10.15
C ARG A 58 1.52 -15.83 9.75
N VAL A 59 1.24 -15.49 8.49
CA VAL A 59 1.44 -14.17 7.92
C VAL A 59 0.13 -13.63 7.38
N ILE A 60 -0.23 -12.43 7.81
CA ILE A 60 -1.39 -11.69 7.29
C ILE A 60 -0.86 -10.58 6.38
N ILE A 61 -1.28 -10.61 5.10
CA ILE A 61 -0.93 -9.58 4.13
C ILE A 61 -2.02 -8.51 4.14
N ASP A 62 -1.68 -7.32 4.64
CA ASP A 62 -2.54 -6.14 4.56
C ASP A 62 -2.07 -5.20 3.44
N SER A 63 -2.95 -4.88 2.50
CA SER A 63 -2.63 -4.04 1.33
C SER A 63 -2.93 -2.54 1.53
N SER A 64 -3.13 -2.12 2.79
CA SER A 64 -3.29 -0.71 3.18
C SER A 64 -2.08 0.13 2.79
N LYS A 65 -2.33 1.32 2.23
CA LYS A 65 -1.29 2.19 1.65
C LYS A 65 -0.94 3.40 2.51
N TYR A 66 -1.50 3.48 3.72
CA TYR A 66 -1.31 4.62 4.61
C TYR A 66 -0.20 4.32 5.63
N PRO A 67 0.92 5.06 5.63
CA PRO A 67 2.00 4.86 6.61
C PRO A 67 1.52 5.03 8.06
N THR A 68 0.53 5.89 8.27
CA THR A 68 -0.13 6.11 9.55
C THR A 68 -0.84 4.87 10.07
N TYR A 69 -1.37 4.00 9.20
CA TYR A 69 -1.97 2.73 9.62
C TYR A 69 -0.90 1.74 10.10
N GLY A 70 0.22 1.63 9.36
CA GLY A 70 1.38 0.86 9.83
C GLY A 70 1.93 1.37 11.16
N HIS A 71 1.93 2.69 11.36
CA HIS A 71 2.28 3.32 12.63
C HIS A 71 1.33 2.90 13.78
N LEU A 72 0.04 2.71 13.51
CA LEU A 72 -0.90 2.21 14.53
C LEU A 72 -0.66 0.73 14.82
N LEU A 73 -0.41 -0.09 13.79
CA LEU A 73 -0.14 -1.52 13.95
C LEU A 73 1.09 -1.79 14.81
N ARG A 74 2.17 -1.03 14.65
CA ARG A 74 3.40 -1.25 15.45
C ARG A 74 3.21 -1.00 16.94
N ARG A 75 2.14 -0.28 17.33
CA ARG A 75 1.79 -0.03 18.74
C ARG A 75 1.10 -1.23 19.38
N LEU A 76 0.72 -2.24 18.58
CA LEU A 76 0.14 -3.49 19.06
C LEU A 76 1.27 -4.47 19.36
N PRO A 77 1.51 -4.83 20.64
CA PRO A 77 2.68 -5.62 21.02
C PRO A 77 2.68 -7.04 20.47
N GLU A 78 1.50 -7.58 20.15
CA GLU A 78 1.30 -8.92 19.60
C GLU A 78 1.48 -8.99 18.08
N ILE A 79 1.66 -7.85 17.41
CA ILE A 79 1.84 -7.80 15.96
C ILE A 79 3.28 -7.41 15.66
N GLU A 80 3.98 -8.27 14.94
CA GLU A 80 5.25 -7.94 14.30
C GLU A 80 4.97 -7.31 12.93
N VAL A 81 5.43 -6.07 12.72
CA VAL A 81 5.09 -5.31 11.52
C VAL A 81 6.23 -5.39 10.51
N PHE A 82 5.93 -5.98 9.35
CA PHE A 82 6.77 -5.94 8.15
C PHE A 82 6.16 -4.96 7.15
N THR A 83 6.94 -3.96 6.74
CA THR A 83 6.54 -2.95 5.76
C THR A 83 7.25 -3.21 4.43
N LEU A 84 6.49 -3.66 3.43
CA LEU A 84 6.92 -3.69 2.04
C LEU A 84 6.58 -2.36 1.36
N HIS A 85 7.59 -1.51 1.18
CA HIS A 85 7.45 -0.23 0.50
C HIS A 85 7.57 -0.41 -1.00
N LEU A 86 6.44 -0.75 -1.64
CA LEU A 86 6.33 -0.85 -3.09
C LEU A 86 6.23 0.55 -3.72
N VAL A 87 7.29 0.95 -4.41
CA VAL A 87 7.38 2.25 -5.09
C VAL A 87 7.25 2.03 -6.59
N ARG A 88 6.55 2.92 -7.29
CA ARG A 88 6.49 2.98 -8.76
C ARG A 88 6.94 4.36 -9.23
N HIS A 89 7.49 4.45 -10.44
CA HIS A 89 7.90 5.72 -11.04
C HIS A 89 6.77 6.78 -10.96
N PRO A 90 7.04 8.01 -10.50
CA PRO A 90 5.99 8.99 -10.23
C PRO A 90 5.23 9.42 -11.50
N GLU A 91 5.89 9.44 -12.66
CA GLU A 91 5.22 9.71 -13.94
C GLU A 91 4.23 8.60 -14.30
N ALA A 92 4.57 7.33 -14.01
CA ALA A 92 3.69 6.20 -14.23
C ALA A 92 2.48 6.23 -13.29
N VAL A 93 2.68 6.66 -12.04
CA VAL A 93 1.59 6.85 -11.07
C VAL A 93 0.65 7.97 -11.51
N ALA A 94 1.19 9.13 -11.88
CA ALA A 94 0.39 10.25 -12.37
C ALA A 94 -0.42 9.87 -13.61
N TYR A 95 0.20 9.20 -14.59
CA TYR A 95 -0.50 8.68 -15.77
C TYR A 95 -1.62 7.71 -15.37
N SER A 96 -1.34 6.75 -14.48
CA SER A 96 -2.31 5.74 -14.03
C SER A 96 -3.53 6.33 -13.30
N TRP A 97 -3.36 7.45 -12.60
CA TRP A 97 -4.43 8.19 -11.92
C TRP A 97 -5.22 9.13 -12.86
N GLN A 98 -4.70 9.40 -14.06
CA GLN A 98 -5.43 10.11 -15.12
C GLN A 98 -6.28 9.17 -15.99
N ARG A 99 -5.95 7.88 -16.02
CA ARG A 99 -6.63 6.86 -16.84
C ARG A 99 -8.06 6.63 -16.35
N ARG A 100 -8.95 6.42 -17.32
CA ARG A 100 -10.29 5.90 -17.08
C ARG A 100 -10.19 4.42 -16.70
N LYS A 101 -10.75 4.05 -15.56
CA LYS A 101 -10.87 2.67 -15.11
C LYS A 101 -12.28 2.47 -14.58
N PRO A 102 -12.94 1.34 -14.88
CA PRO A 102 -14.21 1.03 -14.25
C PRO A 102 -14.01 0.88 -12.74
N GLN A 103 -14.95 1.40 -11.94
CA GLN A 103 -14.98 1.18 -10.51
C GLN A 103 -15.76 -0.12 -10.22
N PRO A 104 -15.09 -1.20 -9.78
CA PRO A 104 -15.75 -2.49 -9.60
C PRO A 104 -16.72 -2.53 -8.41
N ASP A 105 -16.56 -1.61 -7.45
CA ASP A 105 -17.22 -1.69 -6.13
C ASP A 105 -18.54 -0.91 -6.04
N VAL A 106 -19.03 -0.32 -7.14
CA VAL A 106 -20.25 0.50 -7.16
C VAL A 106 -21.20 0.01 -8.25
N ALA A 107 -22.45 -0.27 -7.90
CA ALA A 107 -23.49 -0.60 -8.86
C ALA A 107 -23.75 0.59 -9.81
N GLY A 108 -23.59 0.35 -11.11
CA GLY A 108 -23.64 1.37 -12.16
C GLY A 108 -22.25 1.68 -12.72
N ARG A 109 -22.15 1.93 -14.03
CA ARG A 109 -20.90 2.21 -14.77
C ARG A 109 -20.25 3.53 -14.30
N ARG A 110 -19.67 3.56 -13.10
CA ARG A 110 -18.90 4.69 -12.60
C ARG A 110 -17.42 4.48 -12.90
N GLU A 111 -16.78 5.50 -13.45
CA GLU A 111 -15.33 5.54 -13.65
C GLU A 111 -14.66 5.95 -12.34
N MET A 112 -13.46 5.40 -12.05
CA MET A 112 -12.62 5.89 -10.96
C MET A 112 -12.31 7.38 -11.16
N ALA A 113 -12.32 8.16 -10.07
CA ALA A 113 -12.06 9.59 -10.12
C ALA A 113 -10.68 9.89 -10.71
N ARG A 114 -10.63 10.73 -11.73
CA ARG A 114 -9.40 11.22 -12.33
C ARG A 114 -8.77 12.26 -11.43
N VAL A 115 -7.47 12.16 -11.21
CA VAL A 115 -6.75 13.10 -10.36
C VAL A 115 -5.74 13.88 -11.19
N HIS A 116 -5.65 15.18 -10.92
CA HIS A 116 -4.68 16.04 -11.58
C HIS A 116 -3.24 15.57 -11.25
N PRO A 117 -2.30 15.55 -12.22
CA PRO A 117 -0.92 15.08 -12.01
C PRO A 117 -0.27 15.68 -10.78
N ALA A 118 -0.40 16.99 -10.59
CA ALA A 118 0.17 17.68 -9.44
C ALA A 118 -0.31 17.11 -8.10
N VAL A 119 -1.62 16.81 -7.99
CA VAL A 119 -2.21 16.25 -6.77
C VAL A 119 -1.76 14.81 -6.58
N SER A 120 -1.77 13.99 -7.63
CA SER A 120 -1.30 12.60 -7.53
C SER A 120 0.20 12.50 -7.20
N THR A 121 1.02 13.40 -7.75
CA THR A 121 2.45 13.46 -7.44
C THR A 121 2.68 13.97 -6.02
N LEU A 122 1.90 14.94 -5.53
CA LEU A 122 1.99 15.37 -4.14
C LEU A 122 1.67 14.21 -3.19
N PHE A 123 0.60 13.46 -3.44
CA PHE A 123 0.29 12.26 -2.67
C PHE A 123 1.38 11.22 -2.76
N TRP A 124 1.93 10.98 -3.95
CA TRP A 124 3.08 10.10 -4.12
C TRP A 124 4.26 10.55 -3.25
N THR A 125 4.66 11.82 -3.30
CA THR A 125 5.78 12.34 -2.51
C THR A 125 5.52 12.17 -1.02
N VAL A 126 4.35 12.62 -0.55
CA VAL A 126 3.99 12.62 0.86
C VAL A 126 3.86 11.20 1.42
N TRP A 127 3.25 10.28 0.68
CA TRP A 127 3.09 8.89 1.14
C TRP A 127 4.41 8.14 1.14
N ASN A 128 5.26 8.29 0.11
CA ASN A 128 6.54 7.59 0.10
C ASN A 128 7.48 8.12 1.22
N LEU A 129 7.52 9.44 1.45
CA LEU A 129 8.26 10.02 2.59
C LEU A 129 7.68 9.57 3.93
N GLY A 130 6.34 9.50 4.05
CA GLY A 130 5.67 8.95 5.21
C GLY A 130 6.04 7.50 5.48
N THR A 131 6.13 6.66 4.45
CA THR A 131 6.58 5.27 4.58
C THR A 131 8.04 5.19 5.00
N GLU A 132 8.92 6.06 4.49
CA GLU A 132 10.30 6.14 4.99
C GLU A 132 10.38 6.62 6.45
N ALA A 133 9.44 7.45 6.91
CA ALA A 133 9.36 7.84 8.31
C ALA A 133 8.89 6.66 9.18
N LEU A 134 7.89 5.88 8.71
CA LEU A 134 7.47 4.63 9.36
C LEU A 134 8.64 3.64 9.48
N ALA A 135 9.43 3.50 8.41
CA ALA A 135 10.57 2.60 8.36
C ALA A 135 11.65 2.89 9.41
N ARG A 136 11.69 4.11 9.95
CA ARG A 136 12.63 4.53 11.00
C ARG A 136 12.08 4.31 12.41
N GLN A 137 10.85 3.84 12.54
CA GLN A 137 10.24 3.58 13.84
C GLN A 137 10.65 2.22 14.39
N ASP A 138 10.64 2.10 15.72
CA ASP A 138 10.86 0.84 16.41
C ASP A 138 9.82 -0.21 16.00
N ARG A 139 10.20 -1.50 16.08
CA ARG A 139 9.31 -2.64 15.81
C ARG A 139 8.71 -2.65 14.39
N VAL A 140 9.36 -1.96 13.45
CA VAL A 140 9.03 -2.02 12.01
C VAL A 140 10.21 -2.61 11.27
N ARG A 141 10.00 -3.76 10.62
CA ARG A 141 10.95 -4.29 9.62
C ARG A 141 10.58 -3.71 8.27
N TYR A 142 11.56 -3.27 7.50
CA TYR A 142 11.32 -2.54 6.27
C TYR A 142 12.09 -3.11 5.09
N ARG A 143 11.40 -3.25 3.95
CA ARG A 143 12.00 -3.54 2.65
C ARG A 143 11.39 -2.65 1.59
N ARG A 144 12.21 -1.99 0.78
CA ARG A 144 11.77 -1.24 -0.40
C ARG A 144 11.83 -2.13 -1.63
N LEU A 145 10.82 -2.05 -2.48
CA LEU A 145 10.74 -2.76 -3.76
C LEU A 145 10.25 -1.80 -4.84
N ARG A 146 10.95 -1.73 -5.98
CA ARG A 146 10.42 -1.00 -7.14
C ARG A 146 9.46 -1.89 -7.91
N TYR A 147 8.35 -1.33 -8.34
CA TYR A 147 7.39 -1.98 -9.23
C TYR A 147 8.08 -2.48 -10.51
N GLU A 148 9.03 -1.71 -11.02
CA GLU A 148 9.77 -2.02 -12.23
C GLU A 148 10.71 -3.22 -12.03
N ASP A 149 11.35 -3.35 -10.86
CA ASP A 149 12.16 -4.53 -10.52
C ASP A 149 11.28 -5.77 -10.35
N PHE A 150 10.15 -5.62 -9.64
CA PHE A 150 9.16 -6.69 -9.51
C PHE A 150 8.64 -7.16 -10.86
N ALA A 151 8.32 -6.23 -11.77
CA ALA A 151 7.86 -6.59 -13.10
C ALA A 151 8.94 -7.24 -13.96
N ALA A 152 10.22 -6.93 -13.72
CA ALA A 152 11.35 -7.53 -14.42
C ALA A 152 11.69 -8.94 -13.93
N SER A 153 11.55 -9.22 -12.63
CA SER A 153 11.82 -10.54 -12.03
C SER A 153 10.80 -10.86 -10.91
N PRO A 154 9.55 -11.20 -11.27
CA PRO A 154 8.47 -11.30 -10.28
C PRO A 154 8.63 -12.52 -9.38
N ARG A 155 9.03 -13.68 -9.91
CA ARG A 155 9.31 -14.88 -9.10
C ARG A 155 10.43 -14.60 -8.09
N GLY A 156 11.58 -14.11 -8.56
CA GLY A 156 12.72 -13.79 -7.70
C GLY A 156 12.40 -12.74 -6.63
N GLU A 157 11.62 -11.71 -6.96
CA GLU A 157 11.20 -10.72 -5.96
C GLU A 157 10.20 -11.27 -4.93
N VAL A 158 9.33 -12.22 -5.29
CA VAL A 158 8.48 -12.92 -4.31
C VAL A 158 9.32 -13.81 -3.38
N GLU A 159 10.29 -14.55 -3.89
CA GLU A 159 11.22 -15.36 -3.08
C GLU A 159 12.01 -14.49 -2.10
N ASN A 160 12.47 -13.34 -2.58
CA ASN A 160 13.12 -12.31 -1.76
C ASN A 160 12.21 -11.74 -0.66
N ILE A 161 10.91 -11.59 -0.92
CA ILE A 161 9.93 -11.17 0.08
C ILE A 161 9.73 -12.29 1.12
N LEU A 162 9.62 -13.55 0.69
CA LEU A 162 9.52 -14.70 1.61
C LEU A 162 10.73 -14.78 2.54
N HIS A 163 11.95 -14.65 1.99
CA HIS A 163 13.18 -14.58 2.78
C HIS A 163 13.17 -13.40 3.76
N PHE A 164 12.71 -12.22 3.34
CA PHE A 164 12.57 -11.05 4.21
C PHE A 164 11.59 -11.30 5.38
N LEU A 165 10.53 -12.07 5.15
CA LEU A 165 9.56 -12.48 6.17
C LEU A 165 10.08 -13.63 7.05
N GLY A 166 11.18 -14.28 6.68
CA GLY A 166 11.64 -15.52 7.33
C GLY A 166 10.71 -16.71 7.08
N GLU A 167 9.97 -16.68 5.97
CA GLU A 167 9.02 -17.72 5.59
C GLU A 167 9.51 -18.50 4.37
N SER A 168 9.02 -19.73 4.22
CA SER A 168 9.23 -20.57 3.04
C SER A 168 7.87 -21.08 2.57
N ALA A 169 7.58 -20.89 1.29
CA ALA A 169 6.31 -21.28 0.70
C ALA A 169 6.49 -21.68 -0.76
N VAL A 170 5.68 -22.64 -1.21
CA VAL A 170 5.56 -22.95 -2.63
C VAL A 170 4.82 -21.80 -3.30
N THR A 171 5.53 -21.11 -4.19
CA THR A 171 4.93 -20.00 -4.93
C THR A 171 4.10 -20.52 -6.12
N PRO A 172 2.97 -19.88 -6.46
CA PRO A 172 2.10 -20.33 -7.55
C PRO A 172 2.58 -19.89 -8.95
N PHE A 173 3.90 -19.68 -9.12
CA PHE A 173 4.47 -19.31 -10.41
C PHE A 173 4.57 -20.52 -11.34
N THR A 174 3.90 -20.46 -12.49
CA THR A 174 4.00 -21.47 -13.55
C THR A 174 5.26 -21.26 -14.40
N THR A 175 5.71 -20.00 -14.54
CA THR A 175 6.95 -19.60 -15.21
C THR A 175 7.62 -18.45 -14.44
N GLU A 176 8.74 -17.92 -14.94
CA GLU A 176 9.41 -16.75 -14.33
C GLU A 176 8.53 -15.49 -14.27
N HIS A 177 7.55 -15.35 -15.18
CA HIS A 177 6.68 -14.17 -15.31
C HIS A 177 5.19 -14.47 -15.29
N GLU A 178 4.80 -15.71 -15.03
CA GLU A 178 3.38 -16.10 -14.99
C GLU A 178 3.04 -16.74 -13.65
N VAL A 179 1.92 -16.30 -13.08
CA VAL A 179 1.40 -16.77 -11.80
C VAL A 179 -0.02 -17.29 -11.96
N LEU A 180 -0.32 -18.43 -11.35
CA LEU A 180 -1.68 -18.97 -11.31
C LEU A 180 -2.42 -18.42 -10.09
N LEU A 181 -3.29 -17.44 -10.31
CA LEU A 181 -4.06 -16.81 -9.23
C LEU A 181 -5.34 -17.59 -8.92
N GLY A 182 -5.50 -17.95 -7.65
CA GLY A 182 -6.76 -18.46 -7.10
C GLY A 182 -7.74 -17.35 -6.75
N ARG A 183 -8.83 -17.70 -6.08
CA ARG A 183 -9.71 -16.71 -5.44
C ARG A 183 -8.98 -16.07 -4.27
N ASP A 184 -9.11 -14.76 -4.14
CA ASP A 184 -8.56 -13.99 -3.01
C ASP A 184 -9.68 -13.41 -2.12
N HIS A 185 -9.27 -12.73 -1.05
CA HIS A 185 -10.16 -12.05 -0.10
C HIS A 185 -10.27 -10.54 -0.38
N MET A 186 -9.85 -10.09 -1.56
CA MET A 186 -9.82 -8.67 -1.90
C MET A 186 -11.23 -8.22 -2.32
N VAL A 187 -11.66 -7.07 -1.80
CA VAL A 187 -13.02 -6.55 -2.00
C VAL A 187 -13.06 -5.20 -2.70
N SER A 188 -11.89 -4.64 -3.03
CA SER A 188 -11.77 -3.33 -3.67
C SER A 188 -10.39 -3.12 -4.30
N GLY A 189 -10.34 -2.28 -5.33
CA GLY A 189 -9.09 -1.75 -5.87
C GLY A 189 -9.06 -1.71 -7.39
N ASN A 190 -7.86 -1.85 -7.95
CA ASN A 190 -7.68 -1.92 -9.41
C ASN A 190 -8.37 -3.20 -9.94
N PRO A 191 -9.22 -3.11 -10.99
CA PRO A 191 -9.90 -4.27 -11.58
C PRO A 191 -8.99 -5.47 -11.85
N ASN A 192 -7.73 -5.24 -12.22
CA ASN A 192 -6.76 -6.31 -12.46
C ASN A 192 -6.50 -7.19 -11.23
N ARG A 193 -6.83 -6.73 -10.02
CA ARG A 193 -6.66 -7.50 -8.77
C ARG A 193 -7.68 -8.63 -8.63
N PHE A 194 -8.78 -8.60 -9.38
CA PHE A 194 -9.82 -9.64 -9.35
C PHE A 194 -9.62 -10.71 -10.43
N ALA A 195 -8.48 -10.68 -11.13
CA ALA A 195 -8.15 -11.69 -12.13
C ALA A 195 -7.84 -13.02 -11.46
N THR A 196 -8.43 -14.10 -11.97
CA THR A 196 -8.19 -15.49 -11.56
C THR A 196 -7.68 -16.29 -12.74
N GLY A 197 -6.89 -17.34 -12.47
CA GLY A 197 -6.24 -18.15 -13.49
C GLY A 197 -4.83 -17.67 -13.82
N PRO A 198 -4.26 -18.07 -14.97
CA PRO A 198 -2.93 -17.66 -15.39
C PRO A 198 -2.87 -16.15 -15.63
N VAL A 199 -1.95 -15.48 -14.94
CA VAL A 199 -1.72 -14.04 -15.07
C VAL A 199 -0.26 -13.78 -15.37
N ALA A 200 0.00 -13.20 -16.54
CA ALA A 200 1.32 -12.71 -16.91
C ALA A 200 1.62 -11.38 -16.18
N VAL A 201 2.75 -11.34 -15.48
CA VAL A 201 3.29 -10.15 -14.83
C VAL A 201 4.21 -9.44 -15.81
N ARG A 202 3.85 -8.21 -16.16
CA ARG A 202 4.62 -7.36 -17.07
C ARG A 202 4.59 -5.91 -16.63
N ALA A 203 5.64 -5.17 -17.00
CA ALA A 203 5.71 -3.74 -16.75
C ALA A 203 4.67 -2.99 -17.60
N ASP A 204 3.91 -2.10 -16.96
CA ASP A 204 3.07 -1.13 -17.66
C ASP A 204 3.90 0.14 -17.95
N GLU A 205 4.36 0.24 -19.21
CA GLU A 205 5.24 1.30 -19.71
C GLU A 205 4.51 2.34 -20.58
N GLU A 206 3.18 2.26 -20.73
CA GLU A 206 2.40 3.18 -21.60
C GLU A 206 2.66 4.67 -21.30
N TRP A 207 2.94 4.98 -20.03
CA TRP A 207 3.20 6.34 -19.56
C TRP A 207 4.43 6.96 -20.23
N ARG A 208 5.41 6.15 -20.69
CA ARG A 208 6.61 6.63 -21.38
C ARG A 208 6.26 7.33 -22.68
N GLU A 209 5.19 6.94 -23.35
CA GLU A 209 4.75 7.51 -24.63
C GLU A 209 3.56 8.44 -24.45
N ARG A 210 2.62 8.10 -23.56
CA ARG A 210 1.30 8.73 -23.50
C ARG A 210 1.15 9.82 -22.43
N LEU A 211 2.13 9.99 -21.54
CA LEU A 211 2.05 11.06 -20.54
C LEU A 211 2.33 12.42 -21.19
N ALA A 212 1.34 13.32 -21.12
CA ALA A 212 1.43 14.67 -21.66
C ALA A 212 2.66 15.44 -21.12
N PRO A 213 3.36 16.23 -21.95
CA PRO A 213 4.55 16.98 -21.51
C PRO A 213 4.29 17.92 -20.33
N SER A 214 3.10 18.54 -20.27
CA SER A 214 2.70 19.39 -19.14
C SER A 214 2.59 18.60 -17.83
N SER A 215 2.04 17.39 -17.86
CA SER A 215 1.99 16.49 -16.71
C SER A 215 3.39 16.11 -16.23
N ARG A 216 4.34 15.83 -17.14
CA ARG A 216 5.73 15.52 -16.79
C ARG A 216 6.42 16.67 -16.05
N ARG A 217 6.19 17.91 -16.49
CA ARG A 217 6.74 19.10 -15.80
C ARG A 217 6.24 19.19 -14.36
N TRP A 218 4.93 19.00 -14.14
CA TRP A 218 4.38 18.96 -12.78
C TRP A 218 4.98 17.84 -11.93
N VAL A 219 5.10 16.64 -12.50
CA VAL A 219 5.67 15.49 -11.81
C VAL A 219 7.11 15.77 -11.37
N ARG A 220 7.96 16.25 -12.29
CA ARG A 220 9.36 16.56 -12.02
C ARG A 220 9.51 17.65 -10.96
N TYR A 221 8.70 18.72 -11.06
CA TYR A 221 8.74 19.81 -10.09
C TYR A 221 8.35 19.35 -8.67
N ILE A 222 7.26 18.58 -8.55
CA ILE A 222 6.70 18.19 -7.24
C ILE A 222 7.41 16.99 -6.61
N ALA A 223 7.80 16.00 -7.41
CA ALA A 223 8.58 14.87 -6.92
C ALA A 223 10.03 15.29 -6.60
N GLY A 224 10.54 16.32 -7.28
CA GLY A 224 11.88 16.84 -7.08
C GLY A 224 12.95 15.74 -7.19
N PRO A 225 13.92 15.67 -6.26
CA PRO A 225 14.98 14.66 -6.29
C PRO A 225 14.57 13.29 -5.71
N LEU A 226 13.36 13.16 -5.16
CA LEU A 226 12.94 11.94 -4.47
C LEU A 226 12.97 10.67 -5.36
N PRO A 227 12.60 10.72 -6.65
CA PRO A 227 12.69 9.54 -7.51
C PRO A 227 14.13 9.03 -7.65
N ALA A 228 15.12 9.93 -7.71
CA ALA A 228 16.54 9.55 -7.78
C ALA A 228 16.99 8.80 -6.51
N ARG A 229 16.51 9.21 -5.32
CA ARG A 229 16.72 8.48 -4.06
C ARG A 229 16.10 7.07 -4.07
N TYR A 230 15.11 6.85 -4.92
CA TYR A 230 14.48 5.55 -5.16
C TYR A 230 15.10 4.80 -6.34
N GLY A 231 16.17 5.30 -6.93
CA GLY A 231 16.89 4.65 -8.03
C GLY A 231 16.25 4.86 -9.41
N TYR A 232 15.33 5.82 -9.55
CA TYR A 232 14.82 6.24 -10.85
C TYR A 232 15.78 7.26 -11.49
N ARG A 233 16.02 7.13 -12.79
CA ARG A 233 16.85 8.03 -13.58
C ARG A 233 15.98 8.96 -14.41
#